data_AF-A0A8H6HYQ7-F1
#
_entry.id   AF-A0A8H6HYQ7-F1
#
_cell.length_a   1.000
_cell.length_b   1.000
_cell.length_c   1.000
_cell.angle_alpha   90.00
_cell.angle_beta   90.00
_cell.angle_gamma   90.00
#
_symmetry.space_group_name_H-M   'P 1'
#
loop_
_entity.id
_entity.type
_entity.pdbx_description
1 polymer ?
#
loop_
_entity_poly.entity_id
_entity_poly.type
_entity_poly.pdbx_seq_one_letter_code
_entity_poly.pdbx_strand_id
1 'polypeptide(L)'
;CSMCTPGVALDPSPPRILEHIGAHVLFDDMVNRLDEPCGLCLLPSKSCRYVVVKGKGSKASLHVDWDRTSGCARPVNFSYKWAAEYTDNSPCTNVPLVCPLCPKSEPAVWRYNFRYHLERVHSAEAVTRYSSLWKLSDDEMLGMKHIWKNRRKSKSTSAKKSRNTNALTISEAHSSIAPLHRYVPSQLI
;
A
#
# COMPACT_ATOMS: atom_id res chain seq x y z
N CYS A 1 3.53 5.36 -10.78
CA CYS A 1 4.93 5.18 -10.36
C CYS A 1 5.82 5.74 -11.45
N SER A 2 6.38 6.92 -11.22
CA SER A 2 7.34 7.58 -12.12
C SER A 2 8.73 6.93 -12.07
N MET A 3 9.04 6.15 -11.03
CA MET A 3 10.30 5.42 -10.91
C MET A 3 10.34 4.17 -11.80
N CYS A 4 9.19 3.70 -12.29
CA CYS A 4 9.15 2.66 -13.31
C CYS A 4 9.39 3.27 -14.70
N THR A 5 10.14 2.57 -15.54
CA THR A 5 10.30 2.91 -16.96
C THR A 5 9.83 1.74 -17.84
N PRO A 6 8.76 1.91 -18.65
CA PRO A 6 7.84 3.05 -18.66
C PRO A 6 7.07 3.20 -17.34
N GLY A 7 6.53 4.39 -17.09
CA GLY A 7 5.76 4.68 -15.88
C GLY A 7 4.55 3.76 -15.75
N VAL A 8 4.26 3.30 -14.52
CA VAL A 8 3.17 2.35 -14.25
C VAL A 8 2.08 3.01 -13.40
N ALA A 9 0.81 2.85 -13.75
CA ALA A 9 -0.29 3.26 -12.87
C ALA A 9 -0.32 2.39 -11.60
N LEU A 10 -0.29 3.02 -10.42
CA LEU A 10 -0.33 2.28 -9.16
C LEU A 10 -1.77 1.92 -8.80
N ASP A 11 -1.97 0.69 -8.35
CA ASP A 11 -3.19 0.31 -7.62
C ASP A 11 -3.24 1.17 -6.34
N PRO A 12 -4.35 1.90 -6.08
CA PRO A 12 -4.46 2.79 -4.92
C PRO A 12 -4.57 2.04 -3.59
N SER A 13 -4.75 0.71 -3.61
CA SER A 13 -4.83 -0.13 -2.42
C SER A 13 -3.55 -0.05 -1.57
N PRO A 14 -3.62 0.26 -0.26
CA PRO A 14 -2.44 0.43 0.59
C PRO A 14 -1.46 -0.77 0.57
N PRO A 15 -1.91 -2.03 0.68
CA PRO A 15 -1.03 -3.19 0.55
C PRO A 15 -0.32 -3.24 -0.81
N ARG A 16 -1.00 -2.86 -1.90
CA ARG A 16 -0.42 -2.89 -3.26
C ARG A 16 0.58 -1.77 -3.47
N ILE A 17 0.38 -0.61 -2.84
CA ILE A 17 1.36 0.47 -2.80
C ILE A 17 2.60 0.02 -2.02
N LEU A 18 2.43 -0.55 -0.82
CA LEU A 18 3.54 -1.06 0.00
C LEU A 18 4.34 -2.14 -0.73
N GLU A 19 3.68 -3.08 -1.39
CA GLU A 19 4.32 -4.10 -2.22
C GLU A 19 5.12 -3.49 -3.37
N HIS A 20 4.52 -2.56 -4.13
CA HIS A 20 5.20 -1.96 -5.28
C HIS A 20 6.41 -1.13 -4.85
N ILE A 21 6.26 -0.29 -3.83
CA ILE A 21 7.34 0.56 -3.34
C ILE A 21 8.39 -0.27 -2.60
N GLY A 22 7.99 -1.27 -1.81
CA GLY A 22 8.90 -2.23 -1.18
C GLY A 22 9.73 -2.99 -2.21
N ALA A 23 9.16 -3.36 -3.36
CA ALA A 23 9.89 -3.99 -4.45
C ALA A 23 10.95 -3.05 -5.05
N HIS A 24 10.66 -1.75 -5.17
CA HIS A 24 11.68 -0.77 -5.55
C HIS A 24 12.81 -0.71 -4.52
N VAL A 25 12.50 -0.62 -3.22
CA VAL A 25 13.52 -0.61 -2.16
C VAL A 25 14.43 -1.85 -2.23
N LEU A 26 13.88 -3.03 -2.51
CA LEU A 26 14.65 -4.27 -2.51
C LEU A 26 15.47 -4.54 -3.78
N PHE A 27 14.95 -4.18 -4.96
CA PHE A 27 15.44 -4.69 -6.24
C PHE A 27 15.69 -3.63 -7.31
N ASP A 28 15.43 -2.36 -7.03
CA ASP A 28 15.74 -1.27 -7.96
C ASP A 28 17.14 -0.74 -7.68
N ASP A 29 18.07 -0.97 -8.61
CA ASP A 29 19.45 -0.50 -8.52
C ASP A 29 19.55 1.05 -8.50
N MET A 30 18.50 1.75 -8.94
CA MET A 30 18.43 3.21 -8.89
C MET A 30 18.07 3.75 -7.50
N VAL A 31 17.61 2.89 -6.58
CA VAL A 31 17.21 3.30 -5.22
C VAL A 31 18.40 3.16 -4.27
N ASN A 32 18.94 4.29 -3.82
CA ASN A 32 19.98 4.30 -2.81
C ASN A 32 19.40 4.00 -1.41
N ARG A 33 19.61 2.77 -0.92
CA ARG A 33 19.13 2.35 0.41
C ARG A 33 19.87 3.00 1.58
N LEU A 34 21.06 3.56 1.37
CA LEU A 34 21.78 4.29 2.42
C LEU A 34 21.06 5.57 2.83
N ASP A 35 20.21 6.11 1.95
CA ASP A 35 19.35 7.27 2.23
C ASP A 35 18.09 6.89 3.03
N GLU A 36 17.92 5.61 3.37
CA GLU A 36 16.78 5.05 4.09
C GLU A 36 15.44 5.49 3.47
N PRO A 37 15.23 5.26 2.15
CA PRO A 37 14.11 5.83 1.41
C PRO A 37 12.75 5.43 1.98
N CYS A 38 11.81 6.36 1.96
CA CYS A 38 10.46 6.18 2.46
C CYS A 38 9.74 5.00 1.76
N GLY A 39 9.16 4.09 2.55
CA GLY A 39 8.42 2.92 2.05
C GLY A 39 7.10 3.21 1.34
N LEU A 40 6.71 4.49 1.17
CA LEU A 40 5.54 4.89 0.37
C LEU A 40 5.85 5.82 -0.81
N CYS A 41 6.90 6.64 -0.71
CA CYS A 41 7.20 7.64 -1.75
C CYS A 41 8.66 7.64 -2.23
N LEU A 42 9.53 6.80 -1.66
CA LEU A 42 10.95 6.66 -1.98
C LEU A 42 11.82 7.92 -1.76
N LEU A 43 11.27 9.01 -1.24
CA LEU A 43 12.07 10.16 -0.81
C LEU A 43 12.99 9.76 0.37
N PRO A 44 14.19 10.35 0.49
CA PRO A 44 15.11 10.08 1.60
C PRO A 44 14.46 10.26 2.97
N SER A 45 14.95 9.54 4.00
CA SER A 45 14.34 9.53 5.35
C SER A 45 14.21 10.92 5.98
N LYS A 46 15.16 11.83 5.71
CA LYS A 46 15.12 13.22 6.20
C LYS A 46 13.88 13.99 5.70
N SER A 47 13.28 13.58 4.59
CA SER A 47 12.08 14.18 4.03
C SER A 47 10.78 13.58 4.56
N CYS A 48 10.83 12.43 5.24
CA CYS A 48 9.64 11.68 5.66
C CYS A 48 9.78 11.20 7.11
N ARG A 49 9.07 11.83 8.03
CA ARG A 49 9.11 11.49 9.45
C ARG A 49 7.91 10.62 9.82
N TYR A 50 8.15 9.34 10.08
CA TYR A 50 7.12 8.41 10.55
C TYR A 50 7.19 8.25 12.06
N VAL A 51 6.04 8.34 12.72
CA VAL A 51 5.90 8.10 14.15
C VAL A 51 5.12 6.82 14.34
N VAL A 52 5.68 5.86 15.07
CA VAL A 52 5.05 4.58 15.39
C VAL A 52 4.82 4.52 16.89
N VAL A 53 3.59 4.23 17.29
CA VAL A 53 3.19 4.18 18.70
C VAL A 53 2.48 2.86 19.00
N LYS A 54 2.55 2.45 20.27
CA LYS A 54 1.76 1.32 20.77
C LYS A 54 0.35 1.80 21.10
N GLY A 55 -0.67 1.04 20.70
CA GLY A 55 -2.05 1.33 21.11
C GLY A 55 -2.27 1.20 22.63
N LYS A 56 -3.48 1.51 23.08
CA LYS A 56 -3.87 1.41 24.49
C LYS A 56 -4.22 -0.04 24.87
N GLY A 57 -3.73 -0.50 26.02
CA GLY A 57 -4.05 -1.81 26.59
C GLY A 57 -2.92 -2.86 26.46
N SER A 58 -3.04 -3.96 27.21
CA SER A 58 -2.00 -5.00 27.30
C SER A 58 -1.78 -5.78 25.99
N LYS A 59 -2.83 -5.92 25.16
CA LYS A 59 -2.81 -6.60 23.85
C LYS A 59 -2.67 -5.63 22.66
N ALA A 60 -2.32 -4.38 22.91
CA ALA A 60 -2.31 -3.38 21.86
C ALA A 60 -1.21 -3.58 20.83
N SER A 61 -1.58 -3.55 19.54
CA SER A 61 -0.66 -3.56 18.43
C SER A 61 0.00 -2.20 18.23
N LEU A 62 1.14 -2.22 17.55
CA LEU A 62 1.74 -1.00 16.99
C LEU A 62 0.84 -0.43 15.89
N HIS A 63 0.91 0.88 15.69
CA HIS A 63 0.33 1.57 14.55
C HIS A 63 1.13 2.82 14.21
N VAL A 64 0.93 3.33 12.98
CA VAL A 64 1.46 4.63 12.58
C VAL A 64 0.55 5.71 13.16
N ASP A 65 1.15 6.66 13.87
CA ASP A 65 0.53 7.89 14.32
C ASP A 65 0.55 8.88 13.17
N TRP A 66 -0.54 8.90 12.40
CA TRP A 66 -0.66 9.71 11.19
C TRP A 66 -0.73 11.22 11.48
N ASP A 67 -1.18 11.61 12.67
CA ASP A 67 -1.25 13.02 13.08
C ASP A 67 0.14 13.61 13.34
N ARG A 68 1.07 12.77 13.82
CA ARG A 68 2.47 13.16 14.08
C ARG A 68 3.43 12.78 12.95
N THR A 69 2.96 12.04 11.95
CA THR A 69 3.72 11.67 10.76
C THR A 69 3.66 12.81 9.73
N SER A 70 4.78 13.11 9.06
CA SER A 70 4.85 14.25 8.13
C SER A 70 5.83 14.04 6.97
N GLY A 71 5.66 14.84 5.91
CA GLY A 71 6.61 14.97 4.79
C GLY A 71 6.47 13.95 3.65
N CYS A 72 5.76 12.84 3.87
CA CYS A 72 5.53 11.86 2.80
C CYS A 72 4.68 12.46 1.66
N ALA A 73 5.17 12.37 0.43
CA ALA A 73 4.45 12.82 -0.77
C ALA A 73 3.29 11.90 -1.19
N ARG A 74 3.19 10.71 -0.56
CA ARG A 74 2.12 9.73 -0.80
C ARG A 74 1.70 9.07 0.53
N PRO A 75 1.13 9.83 1.48
CA PRO A 75 0.68 9.25 2.72
C PRO A 75 -0.53 8.35 2.44
N VAL A 76 -0.47 7.11 2.88
CA VAL A 76 -1.56 6.14 2.73
C VAL A 76 -1.71 5.38 4.04
N ASN A 77 -2.90 5.42 4.62
CA ASN A 77 -3.20 4.69 5.84
C ASN A 77 -3.31 3.19 5.55
N PHE A 78 -2.64 2.37 6.36
CA PHE A 78 -2.67 0.91 6.27
C PHE A 78 -2.74 0.30 7.67
N SER A 79 -3.29 -0.91 7.77
CA SER A 79 -3.26 -1.65 9.01
C SER A 79 -1.85 -2.16 9.28
N TYR A 80 -1.23 -1.65 10.34
CA TYR A 80 0.12 -2.04 10.73
C TYR A 80 0.23 -3.54 11.01
N LYS A 81 -0.76 -4.13 11.70
CA LYS A 81 -0.78 -5.57 12.01
C LYS A 81 -0.70 -6.41 10.73
N TRP A 82 -1.57 -6.13 9.77
CA TRP A 82 -1.62 -6.89 8.52
C TRP A 82 -0.40 -6.61 7.63
N ALA A 83 0.09 -5.38 7.59
CA ALA A 83 1.26 -5.01 6.80
C ALA A 83 2.58 -5.53 7.40
N ALA A 84 2.61 -5.91 8.69
CA ALA A 84 3.79 -6.48 9.33
C ALA A 84 3.86 -8.02 9.19
N GLU A 85 2.82 -8.64 8.63
CA GLU A 85 2.68 -10.09 8.54
C GLU A 85 2.76 -10.56 7.09
N TYR A 86 3.61 -11.55 6.83
CA TYR A 86 3.70 -12.17 5.52
C TYR A 86 2.48 -13.05 5.26
N THR A 87 1.92 -12.94 4.05
CA THR A 87 1.00 -13.94 3.51
C THR A 87 1.29 -14.17 2.03
N ASP A 88 0.91 -15.31 1.48
CA ASP A 88 1.10 -15.61 0.05
C ASP A 88 0.43 -14.57 -0.87
N ASN A 89 -0.64 -13.94 -0.40
CA ASN A 89 -1.37 -12.91 -1.16
C ASN A 89 -0.84 -11.49 -0.94
N SER A 90 -0.03 -11.28 0.10
CA SER A 90 0.55 -10.01 0.50
C SER A 90 1.93 -10.25 1.11
N PRO A 91 2.97 -10.48 0.27
CA PRO A 91 4.27 -10.91 0.74
C PRO A 91 5.11 -9.77 1.35
N CYS A 92 4.68 -8.52 1.21
CA CYS A 92 5.41 -7.36 1.70
C CYS A 92 5.19 -7.15 3.21
N THR A 93 6.26 -7.23 4.00
CA THR A 93 6.23 -6.87 5.43
C THR A 93 6.88 -5.52 5.74
N ASN A 94 7.05 -4.67 4.71
CA ASN A 94 7.73 -3.39 4.85
C ASN A 94 6.89 -2.39 5.65
N VAL A 95 7.16 -2.27 6.94
CA VAL A 95 6.53 -1.30 7.85
C VAL A 95 7.58 -0.43 8.54
N PRO A 96 7.24 0.78 9.00
CA PRO A 96 8.14 1.57 9.85
C PRO A 96 8.32 0.90 11.22
N LEU A 97 9.57 0.80 11.68
CA LEU A 97 10.00 0.19 12.93
C LEU A 97 10.70 1.24 13.80
N VAL A 98 10.41 1.23 15.10
CA VAL A 98 11.16 2.05 16.07
C VAL A 98 12.52 1.40 16.30
N CYS A 99 13.60 2.13 16.06
CA CYS A 99 14.93 1.62 16.36
C CYS A 99 15.15 1.58 17.89
N PRO A 100 15.51 0.43 18.49
CA PRO A 100 15.68 0.31 19.93
C PRO A 100 16.94 1.02 20.47
N LEU A 101 17.87 1.39 19.58
CA LEU A 101 19.12 2.09 19.92
C LEU A 101 19.03 3.61 19.72
N CYS A 102 18.07 4.08 18.93
CA CYS A 102 17.85 5.51 18.73
C CYS A 102 17.08 6.12 19.92
N PRO A 103 17.23 7.43 20.17
CA PRO A 103 16.33 8.17 21.04
C PRO A 103 14.87 7.99 20.61
N LYS A 104 13.94 7.92 21.56
CA LYS A 104 12.49 7.72 21.28
C LYS A 104 11.86 8.83 20.44
N SER A 105 12.52 9.99 20.33
CA SER A 105 12.12 11.13 19.49
C SER A 105 12.45 10.95 18.01
N GLU A 106 13.33 10.00 17.68
CA GLU A 106 13.74 9.76 16.31
C GLU A 106 12.60 9.12 15.49
N PRO A 107 12.48 9.45 14.20
CA PRO A 107 11.54 8.80 13.30
C PRO A 107 11.76 7.28 13.22
N ALA A 108 10.68 6.56 12.98
CA ALA A 108 10.73 5.14 12.66
C ALA A 108 11.40 4.90 11.30
N VAL A 109 12.10 3.78 11.20
CA VAL A 109 12.86 3.35 10.03
C VAL A 109 12.10 2.21 9.35
N TRP A 110 11.90 2.28 8.03
CA TRP A 110 11.23 1.22 7.27
C TRP A 110 12.02 -0.10 7.33
N ARG A 111 11.33 -1.22 7.57
CA ARG A 111 11.91 -2.56 7.77
C ARG A 111 12.97 -2.91 6.73
N TYR A 112 12.70 -2.68 5.45
CA TYR A 112 13.62 -3.04 4.36
C TYR A 112 14.90 -2.20 4.33
N ASN A 113 14.91 -1.04 5.00
CA ASN A 113 16.09 -0.19 5.18
C ASN A 113 16.77 -0.40 6.54
N PHE A 114 16.15 -1.16 7.44
CA PHE A 114 16.54 -1.20 8.85
C PHE A 114 17.95 -1.75 9.06
N ARG A 115 18.39 -2.72 8.23
CA ARG A 115 19.78 -3.18 8.22
C ARG A 115 20.77 -2.04 7.91
N TYR A 116 20.51 -1.27 6.85
CA TYR A 116 21.35 -0.14 6.43
C TYR A 116 21.41 0.96 7.49
N HIS A 117 20.28 1.21 8.15
CA HIS A 117 20.23 2.13 9.28
C HIS A 117 21.17 1.68 10.42
N LEU A 118 21.12 0.40 10.82
CA LEU A 118 22.01 -0.13 11.86
C LEU A 118 23.48 -0.06 11.44
N GLU A 119 23.81 -0.38 10.19
CA GLU A 119 25.18 -0.31 9.65
C GLU A 119 25.72 1.13 9.62
N ARG A 120 24.88 2.11 9.30
CA ARG A 120 25.28 3.51 9.11
C ARG A 120 25.27 4.34 10.41
N VAL A 121 24.30 4.11 11.28
CA VAL A 121 24.04 4.94 12.48
C VAL A 121 24.56 4.28 13.75
N HIS A 122 24.68 2.96 13.75
CA HIS A 122 25.09 2.18 14.91
C HIS A 122 26.35 1.36 14.58
N SER A 123 26.46 0.12 15.08
CA SER A 123 27.65 -0.72 14.92
C SER A 123 27.32 -2.06 14.26
N ALA A 124 28.36 -2.79 13.80
CA ALA A 124 28.20 -4.13 13.23
C ALA A 124 27.57 -5.12 14.23
N GLU A 125 27.88 -4.98 15.52
CA GLU A 125 27.29 -5.80 16.58
C GLU A 125 25.78 -5.54 16.71
N ALA A 126 25.33 -4.30 16.48
CA ALA A 126 23.91 -3.97 16.46
C ALA A 126 23.19 -4.67 15.31
N VAL A 127 23.81 -4.76 14.12
CA VAL A 127 23.27 -5.46 12.94
C VAL A 127 22.98 -6.93 13.27
N THR A 128 23.94 -7.61 13.91
CA THR A 128 23.78 -9.02 14.31
C THR A 128 22.75 -9.17 15.42
N ARG A 129 22.81 -8.33 16.47
CA ARG A 129 21.89 -8.38 17.63
C ARG A 129 20.43 -8.20 17.23
N TYR A 130 20.16 -7.30 16.29
CA TYR A 130 18.79 -6.96 15.86
C TYR A 130 18.43 -7.55 14.49
N SER A 131 19.05 -8.68 14.12
CA SER A 131 18.82 -9.34 12.84
C SER A 131 17.36 -9.72 12.58
N SER A 132 16.62 -10.10 13.63
CA SER A 132 15.18 -10.39 13.54
C SER A 132 14.31 -9.22 13.09
N LEU A 133 14.78 -7.96 13.26
CA LEU A 133 14.01 -6.77 12.86
C LEU A 133 14.08 -6.51 11.35
N TRP A 134 15.13 -6.96 10.67
CA TRP A 134 15.36 -6.64 9.26
C TRP A 134 15.47 -7.86 8.35
N LYS A 135 15.75 -9.04 8.89
CA LYS A 135 15.84 -10.28 8.11
C LYS A 135 14.47 -10.61 7.54
N LEU A 136 14.45 -10.86 6.23
CA LEU A 136 13.27 -11.29 5.50
C LEU A 136 13.31 -12.82 5.36
N SER A 137 12.14 -13.47 5.36
CA SER A 137 12.08 -14.89 5.02
C SER A 137 12.37 -15.11 3.54
N ASP A 138 12.77 -16.32 3.18
CA ASP A 138 12.98 -16.68 1.78
C ASP A 138 11.68 -16.55 0.97
N ASP A 139 10.54 -16.90 1.56
CA ASP A 139 9.21 -16.76 0.94
C ASP A 139 8.85 -15.29 0.68
N GLU A 140 9.11 -14.40 1.64
CA GLU A 140 8.93 -12.96 1.46
C GLU A 140 9.83 -12.44 0.34
N MET A 141 11.11 -12.83 0.33
CA MET A 141 12.05 -12.42 -0.73
C MET A 141 11.60 -12.91 -2.11
N LEU A 142 11.13 -14.15 -2.21
CA LEU A 142 10.61 -14.75 -3.44
C LEU A 142 9.34 -14.04 -3.92
N GLY A 143 8.38 -13.80 -3.01
CA GLY A 143 7.14 -13.09 -3.29
C GLY A 143 7.40 -11.65 -3.75
N MET A 144 8.28 -10.92 -3.07
CA MET A 144 8.66 -9.57 -3.46
C MET A 144 9.43 -9.54 -4.78
N LYS A 145 10.28 -10.53 -5.06
CA LYS A 145 10.94 -10.68 -6.37
C LYS A 145 9.94 -10.95 -7.49
N HIS A 146 8.88 -11.71 -7.21
CA HIS A 146 7.77 -11.90 -8.15
C HIS A 146 7.04 -10.60 -8.44
N ILE A 147 6.72 -9.80 -7.41
CA ILE A 147 6.12 -8.46 -7.57
C ILE A 147 7.03 -7.58 -8.43
N TRP A 148 8.33 -7.52 -8.13
CA TRP A 148 9.29 -6.73 -8.89
C TRP A 148 9.29 -7.10 -10.39
N LYS A 149 9.39 -8.38 -10.71
CA LYS A 149 9.38 -8.86 -12.11
C LYS A 149 8.09 -8.53 -12.85
N ASN A 150 6.95 -8.56 -12.15
CA ASN A 150 5.64 -8.34 -12.76
C ASN A 150 5.11 -6.91 -12.59
N ARG A 151 5.87 -6.00 -11.99
CA ARG A 151 5.42 -4.64 -11.64
C ARG A 151 4.86 -3.82 -12.81
N ARG A 152 5.28 -4.13 -14.04
CA ARG A 152 4.85 -3.43 -15.27
C ARG A 152 3.64 -4.08 -15.94
N LYS A 153 3.29 -5.30 -15.55
CA LYS A 153 2.10 -5.96 -16.08
C LYS A 153 0.91 -5.28 -15.43
N SER A 154 0.10 -4.58 -16.23
CA SER A 154 -1.25 -4.28 -15.79
C SER A 154 -1.89 -5.62 -15.46
N LYS A 155 -2.49 -5.77 -14.27
CA LYS A 155 -3.50 -6.81 -14.11
C LYS A 155 -4.52 -6.49 -15.20
N SER A 156 -4.57 -7.29 -16.27
CA SER A 156 -5.76 -7.29 -17.10
C SER A 156 -6.89 -7.46 -16.10
N THR A 157 -7.83 -6.54 -16.06
CA THR A 157 -9.16 -6.90 -15.59
C THR A 157 -9.51 -8.13 -16.40
N SER A 158 -9.29 -9.32 -15.83
CA SER A 158 -9.92 -10.52 -16.34
C SER A 158 -11.37 -10.10 -16.39
N ALA A 159 -11.87 -9.87 -17.61
CA ALA A 159 -13.24 -9.50 -17.84
C ALA A 159 -14.03 -10.40 -16.90
N LYS A 160 -14.75 -9.80 -15.93
CA LYS A 160 -15.62 -10.56 -15.04
C LYS A 160 -16.30 -11.55 -15.97
N LYS A 161 -15.97 -12.84 -15.83
CA LYS A 161 -16.58 -13.88 -16.65
C LYS A 161 -18.05 -13.66 -16.38
N SER A 162 -18.75 -13.09 -17.37
CA SER A 162 -20.13 -12.68 -17.24
C SER A 162 -20.82 -13.94 -16.76
N ARG A 163 -21.16 -13.96 -15.47
CA ARG A 163 -21.95 -15.02 -14.91
C ARG A 163 -23.26 -14.80 -15.62
N ASN A 164 -23.56 -15.67 -16.58
CA ASN A 164 -24.72 -15.62 -17.45
C ASN A 164 -25.95 -15.41 -16.57
N THR A 165 -26.29 -14.14 -16.32
CA THR A 165 -27.55 -13.77 -15.71
C THR A 165 -28.51 -13.90 -16.86
N ASN A 166 -29.24 -15.01 -16.85
CA ASN A 166 -30.47 -15.16 -17.62
C ASN A 166 -31.16 -13.80 -17.63
N ALA A 167 -31.26 -13.20 -18.82
CA ALA A 167 -32.04 -12.00 -19.02
C ALA A 167 -33.42 -12.31 -18.45
N LEU A 168 -33.79 -11.64 -17.36
CA LEU A 168 -35.16 -11.67 -16.88
C LEU A 168 -35.97 -10.94 -17.93
N THR A 169 -36.64 -11.72 -18.79
CA THR A 169 -37.65 -11.24 -19.71
C THR A 169 -38.78 -10.68 -18.84
N ILE A 170 -38.83 -9.36 -18.69
CA ILE A 170 -39.98 -8.70 -18.09
C ILE A 170 -41.10 -8.80 -19.13
N SER A 171 -42.07 -9.67 -18.88
CA SER A 171 -43.29 -9.73 -19.68
C SER A 171 -44.07 -8.43 -19.53
N GLU A 172 -44.45 -7.88 -20.67
CA GLU A 172 -45.25 -6.68 -20.87
C GLU A 172 -46.68 -6.87 -20.34
N ALA A 173 -46.86 -6.89 -19.02
CA ALA A 173 -48.16 -7.09 -18.38
C ALA A 173 -48.36 -6.25 -17.13
N HIS A 174 -47.83 -5.01 -17.10
CA HIS A 174 -48.18 -4.03 -16.06
C HIS A 174 -48.16 -2.60 -16.65
N SER A 175 -49.06 -2.32 -17.59
CA SER A 175 -49.38 -0.96 -18.02
C SER A 175 -50.76 -0.58 -17.47
N SER A 176 -50.81 0.08 -16.32
CA SER A 176 -52.00 0.81 -15.87
C SER A 176 -52.07 2.13 -16.64
N ILE A 177 -52.66 2.08 -17.84
CA ILE A 177 -53.01 3.28 -18.61
C ILE A 177 -54.27 3.88 -17.96
N ALA A 178 -54.11 5.00 -17.26
CA ALA A 178 -55.22 5.88 -16.92
C ALA A 178 -55.45 6.86 -18.10
N PRO A 179 -56.67 7.02 -18.63
CA PRO A 179 -56.92 7.94 -19.73
C PRO A 179 -56.96 9.39 -19.21
N LEU A 180 -56.00 10.21 -19.62
CA LEU A 180 -56.12 11.66 -19.49
C LEU A 180 -57.03 12.21 -20.59
N HIS A 181 -58.15 12.79 -20.15
CA HIS A 181 -59.15 13.48 -20.94
C HIS A 181 -58.51 14.62 -21.76
N ARG A 182 -58.69 14.61 -23.08
CA ARG A 182 -58.18 15.65 -24.00
C ARG A 182 -58.96 16.95 -23.78
N TYR A 183 -58.25 18.04 -23.48
CA TYR A 183 -58.74 19.41 -23.59
C TYR A 183 -58.29 19.98 -24.95
N VAL A 184 -59.23 20.48 -25.74
CA VAL A 184 -58.99 21.10 -27.05
C VAL A 184 -59.21 22.61 -26.90
N PRO A 185 -58.22 23.47 -27.19
CA PRO A 185 -58.46 24.91 -27.33
C PRO A 185 -58.79 25.25 -28.79
N SER A 186 -59.96 25.85 -29.00
CA SER A 186 -60.40 26.42 -30.27
C SER A 186 -59.58 27.66 -30.63
N GLN A 187 -59.08 27.75 -31.86
CA GLN A 187 -58.59 29.00 -32.44
C GLN A 187 -59.67 29.64 -33.32
N LEU A 188 -59.75 30.97 -33.19
CA LEU A 188 -60.47 31.94 -34.01
C LEU A 188 -60.22 31.73 -35.51
N ILE A 189 -61.28 31.70 -36.31
CA ILE A 189 -61.69 32.74 -37.30
C ILE A 189 -63.23 32.81 -37.26
#